data_AF-A0A813JQU0-F1
#
_entry.id   AF-A0A813JQU0-F1
#
_cell.length_a   1.000
_cell.length_b   1.000
_cell.length_c   1.000
_cell.angle_alpha   90.00
_cell.angle_beta   90.00
_cell.angle_gamma   90.00
#
_symmetry.space_group_name_H-M   'P 1'
#
loop_
_entity.id
_entity.type
_entity.pdbx_description
1 polymer ?
#
loop_
_entity_poly.entity_id
_entity_poly.type
_entity_poly.pdbx_seq_one_letter_code
_entity_poly.pdbx_strand_id
1 'polypeptide(L)'
;MVASMLQYYSVVAMLLSVVDSSTDYRLNLDQTQNESIVAAPAAAAPTAAAPKVVTSPAKFSLRGKSNASQLFQSHVEEQKEDTARQAKPVGPAALMMAAHAVVVVDLLVLGADSKQTVAIVRESEVEGRTLSAGKHEWLTSATEAGAKARFWAADTSSQGESEHICVVAAANDGTGASVLNLDASSGKVQSKAELPKEVGKGLRRGAFQVVDGHLVVLADGKVSAYPFCGQSVGKSVEAFDLAKVKSSAVAWKLQPWQRTRGVFSATDGVSTAVFGLGSKGLKLLRTIDGVA
;
A
#
# COMPACT_ATOMS: atom_id res chain seq x y z
N MET A 1 -0.06 -29.43 -10.04
CA MET A 1 0.78 -28.35 -9.48
C MET A 1 1.23 -27.31 -10.51
N VAL A 2 1.50 -27.66 -11.78
CA VAL A 2 1.96 -26.67 -12.79
C VAL A 2 0.85 -25.72 -13.29
N ALA A 3 -0.43 -26.16 -13.27
CA ALA A 3 -1.57 -25.33 -13.71
C ALA A 3 -1.85 -24.11 -12.80
N SER A 4 -1.66 -24.24 -11.48
CA SER A 4 -1.86 -23.11 -10.54
C SER A 4 -0.80 -22.01 -10.67
N MET A 5 0.43 -22.35 -11.10
CA MET A 5 1.45 -21.33 -11.33
C MET A 5 1.15 -20.47 -12.57
N LEU A 6 0.60 -21.05 -13.63
CA LEU A 6 0.26 -20.33 -14.85
C LEU A 6 -0.89 -19.32 -14.65
N GLN A 7 -1.87 -19.62 -13.80
CA GLN A 7 -2.92 -18.66 -13.43
C GLN A 7 -2.37 -17.48 -12.62
N TYR A 8 -1.38 -17.72 -11.74
CA TYR A 8 -0.74 -16.68 -10.96
C TYR A 8 0.01 -15.66 -11.84
N TYR A 9 0.76 -16.14 -12.85
CA TYR A 9 1.47 -15.27 -13.80
C TYR A 9 0.53 -14.44 -14.68
N SER A 10 -0.63 -14.98 -15.07
CA SER A 10 -1.61 -14.23 -15.88
C SER A 10 -2.29 -13.11 -15.08
N VAL A 11 -2.52 -13.31 -13.78
CA VAL A 11 -3.12 -12.30 -12.89
C VAL A 11 -2.11 -11.20 -12.56
N VAL A 12 -0.85 -11.56 -12.32
CA VAL A 12 0.24 -10.56 -12.16
C VAL A 12 0.43 -9.76 -13.44
N ALA A 13 0.35 -10.39 -14.62
CA ALA A 13 0.41 -9.67 -15.89
C ALA A 13 -0.81 -8.75 -16.12
N MET A 14 -2.00 -9.15 -15.69
CA MET A 14 -3.20 -8.30 -15.73
C MET A 14 -3.08 -7.10 -14.77
N LEU A 15 -2.59 -7.32 -13.55
CA LEU A 15 -2.29 -6.26 -12.56
C LEU A 15 -1.19 -5.31 -13.05
N LEU A 16 -0.15 -5.83 -13.71
CA LEU A 16 0.92 -5.02 -14.31
C LEU A 16 0.45 -4.24 -15.55
N SER A 17 -0.51 -4.75 -16.32
CA SER A 17 -1.05 -4.04 -17.50
C SER A 17 -1.97 -2.85 -17.14
N VAL A 18 -2.47 -2.80 -15.91
CA VAL A 18 -3.25 -1.66 -15.37
C VAL A 18 -2.33 -0.61 -14.74
N VAL A 19 -1.07 -0.97 -14.46
CA VAL A 19 -0.08 -0.13 -13.77
C VAL A 19 1.03 0.23 -14.74
N ASP A 20 0.77 1.19 -15.63
CA ASP A 20 1.81 1.83 -16.43
C ASP A 20 2.12 3.25 -15.90
N SER A 21 3.42 3.46 -15.65
CA SER A 21 4.17 4.67 -15.36
C SER A 21 3.75 5.55 -14.15
N SER A 22 4.58 5.47 -13.09
CA SER A 22 4.87 6.51 -12.07
C SER A 22 4.30 6.40 -10.65
N THR A 23 4.35 5.24 -9.98
CA THR A 23 4.41 5.23 -8.49
C THR A 23 4.95 3.92 -7.93
N ASP A 24 5.77 3.97 -6.87
CA ASP A 24 6.26 2.81 -6.11
C ASP A 24 5.10 2.14 -5.35
N TYR A 25 4.63 0.97 -5.80
CA TYR A 25 3.61 0.19 -5.09
C TYR A 25 4.22 -0.75 -4.04
N ARG A 26 3.55 -0.86 -2.89
CA ARG A 26 3.87 -1.82 -1.82
C ARG A 26 2.87 -2.98 -1.87
N LEU A 27 3.33 -4.16 -2.27
CA LEU A 27 2.62 -5.41 -1.99
C LEU A 27 3.05 -5.91 -0.60
N ASN A 28 2.19 -5.75 0.41
CA ASN A 28 2.37 -6.44 1.68
C ASN A 28 1.85 -7.87 1.54
N LEU A 29 2.74 -8.79 1.14
CA LEU A 29 2.47 -10.23 1.22
C LEU A 29 2.84 -10.68 2.64
N ASP A 30 1.85 -10.83 3.52
CA ASP A 30 2.07 -11.33 4.87
C ASP A 30 2.33 -12.84 4.81
N GLN A 31 3.56 -13.25 5.10
CA GLN A 31 3.98 -14.65 5.13
C GLN A 31 3.96 -15.13 6.59
N THR A 32 2.81 -15.57 7.08
CA THR A 32 2.73 -16.31 8.35
C THR A 32 3.21 -17.75 8.14
N GLN A 33 4.46 -18.03 8.49
CA GLN A 33 4.86 -19.38 8.91
C GLN A 33 5.24 -19.36 10.38
N ASN A 34 4.44 -20.10 11.13
CA ASN A 34 4.49 -20.26 12.57
C ASN A 34 5.30 -21.54 12.86
N GLU A 35 6.53 -21.42 13.37
CA GLU A 35 7.21 -22.57 13.99
C GLU A 35 7.34 -22.33 15.49
N SER A 36 6.58 -23.15 16.23
CA SER A 36 6.58 -23.26 17.68
C SER A 36 7.89 -23.92 18.15
N ILE A 37 8.70 -23.21 18.92
CA ILE A 37 9.80 -23.81 19.68
C ILE A 37 9.42 -23.82 21.16
N VAL A 38 9.20 -25.03 21.67
CA VAL A 38 9.05 -25.35 23.10
C VAL A 38 10.41 -25.20 23.78
N ALA A 39 10.45 -24.49 24.91
CA ALA A 39 11.64 -24.29 25.73
C ALA A 39 11.73 -25.30 26.89
N ALA A 40 12.94 -25.81 27.14
CA ALA A 40 13.65 -25.97 28.44
C ALA A 40 14.63 -27.18 28.45
N PRO A 41 15.62 -27.28 29.36
CA PRO A 41 16.54 -26.25 29.89
C PRO A 41 18.04 -26.69 29.84
N ALA A 42 18.89 -25.83 30.42
CA ALA A 42 20.35 -25.72 30.37
C ALA A 42 21.25 -26.93 30.76
N ALA A 43 22.46 -26.99 30.17
CA ALA A 43 23.73 -27.27 30.87
C ALA A 43 25.00 -27.01 30.00
N ALA A 44 26.00 -26.38 30.63
CA ALA A 44 27.47 -26.46 30.44
C ALA A 44 28.16 -25.97 29.14
N ALA A 45 29.06 -24.99 29.31
CA ALA A 45 30.23 -24.69 28.46
C ALA A 45 31.35 -25.75 28.71
N PRO A 46 32.41 -25.95 27.89
CA PRO A 46 33.19 -24.88 27.22
C PRO A 46 33.84 -25.23 25.84
N THR A 47 34.72 -24.32 25.42
CA THR A 47 35.87 -24.42 24.49
C THR A 47 35.71 -24.06 23.01
N ALA A 48 36.74 -23.34 22.56
CA ALA A 48 36.89 -22.58 21.33
C ALA A 48 37.23 -23.44 20.10
N ALA A 49 36.78 -23.01 18.93
CA ALA A 49 37.55 -22.92 17.69
C ALA A 49 36.70 -22.28 16.58
N ALA A 50 37.24 -21.26 15.92
CA ALA A 50 36.66 -20.67 14.72
C ALA A 50 36.79 -21.63 13.52
N PRO A 51 35.87 -21.58 12.54
CA PRO A 51 36.21 -21.95 11.18
C PRO A 51 35.90 -20.88 10.13
N LYS A 52 36.74 -20.95 9.11
CA LYS A 52 36.94 -20.05 7.98
C LYS A 52 35.77 -20.06 7.00
N VAL A 53 35.54 -18.87 6.43
CA VAL A 53 34.76 -18.63 5.21
C VAL A 53 35.45 -19.32 4.02
N VAL A 54 34.71 -20.19 3.33
CA VAL A 54 35.07 -20.67 1.98
C VAL A 54 33.90 -20.35 1.06
N THR A 55 34.09 -19.33 0.24
CA THR A 55 33.25 -19.00 -0.91
C THR A 55 33.68 -19.85 -2.10
N SER A 56 32.73 -20.50 -2.78
CA SER A 56 32.93 -20.98 -4.16
C SER A 56 31.60 -20.88 -4.93
N PRO A 57 31.58 -20.35 -6.16
CA PRO A 57 30.37 -20.14 -6.94
C PRO A 57 30.02 -21.38 -7.78
N ALA A 58 28.79 -21.89 -7.64
CA ALA A 58 28.24 -22.88 -8.57
C ALA A 58 27.68 -22.18 -9.82
N LYS A 59 28.33 -22.39 -10.97
CA LYS A 59 27.78 -22.14 -12.31
C LYS A 59 26.71 -23.20 -12.60
N PHE A 60 25.49 -22.78 -12.92
CA PHE A 60 24.50 -23.63 -13.58
C PHE A 60 24.21 -23.04 -14.97
N SER A 61 24.51 -23.83 -15.99
CA SER A 61 24.29 -23.53 -17.41
C SER A 61 23.14 -24.41 -17.90
N LEU A 62 22.04 -23.80 -18.34
CA LEU A 62 21.03 -24.48 -19.14
C LEU A 62 20.93 -23.82 -20.51
N ARG A 63 21.53 -24.49 -21.51
CA ARG A 63 21.19 -24.30 -22.92
C ARG A 63 19.84 -24.96 -23.17
N GLY A 64 18.87 -24.18 -23.62
CA GLY A 64 17.64 -24.67 -24.24
C GLY A 64 17.16 -23.64 -25.24
N LYS A 65 17.41 -23.88 -26.53
CA LYS A 65 16.80 -23.09 -27.62
C LYS A 65 15.33 -23.51 -27.71
N SER A 66 14.39 -22.59 -27.58
CA SER A 66 12.99 -22.81 -27.99
C SER A 66 12.58 -21.75 -29.01
N ASN A 67 11.99 -22.20 -30.11
CA ASN A 67 11.58 -21.42 -31.28
C ASN A 67 10.25 -20.67 -31.06
N ALA A 68 10.02 -20.09 -29.87
CA ALA A 68 8.77 -19.39 -29.57
C ALA A 68 8.80 -17.87 -29.89
N SER A 69 9.99 -17.28 -30.04
CA SER A 69 10.13 -15.82 -30.24
C SER A 69 9.90 -15.33 -31.68
N GLN A 70 9.89 -16.21 -32.69
CA GLN A 70 9.68 -15.79 -34.09
C GLN A 70 8.21 -15.80 -34.52
N LEU A 71 7.32 -16.53 -33.84
CA LEU A 71 5.88 -16.54 -34.14
C LEU A 71 5.10 -15.38 -33.49
N PHE A 72 5.66 -14.73 -32.47
CA PHE A 72 5.03 -13.56 -31.83
C PHE A 72 5.32 -12.24 -32.56
N GLN A 73 6.37 -12.16 -33.37
CA GLN A 73 6.70 -10.93 -34.11
C GLN A 73 5.90 -10.78 -35.41
N SER A 74 5.49 -11.88 -36.07
CA SER A 74 4.71 -11.79 -37.32
C SER A 74 3.23 -11.43 -37.09
N HIS A 75 2.63 -11.80 -35.96
CA HIS A 75 1.23 -11.45 -35.65
C HIS A 75 1.04 -10.01 -35.14
N VAL A 76 2.11 -9.34 -34.71
CA VAL A 76 2.04 -7.94 -34.25
C VAL A 76 2.17 -6.96 -35.42
N GLU A 77 2.85 -7.32 -36.51
CA GLU A 77 2.91 -6.47 -37.71
C GLU A 77 1.63 -6.56 -38.55
N GLU A 78 0.97 -7.72 -38.63
CA GLU A 78 -0.23 -7.90 -39.47
C GLU A 78 -1.48 -7.19 -38.91
N GLN A 79 -1.57 -6.96 -37.59
CA GLN A 79 -2.67 -6.15 -37.01
C GLN A 79 -2.46 -4.63 -37.10
N LYS A 80 -1.23 -4.18 -37.39
CA LYS A 80 -0.92 -2.75 -37.48
C LYS A 80 -1.37 -2.14 -38.82
N GLU A 81 -1.53 -2.96 -39.85
CA GLU A 81 -1.83 -2.49 -41.21
C GLU A 81 -3.35 -2.40 -41.49
N ASP A 82 -4.17 -3.22 -40.83
CA ASP A 82 -5.64 -3.20 -41.02
C ASP A 82 -6.37 -2.10 -40.23
N THR A 83 -5.78 -1.59 -39.14
CA THR A 83 -6.39 -0.49 -38.37
C THR A 83 -6.21 0.87 -39.08
N ALA A 84 -5.29 0.98 -40.04
CA ALA A 84 -4.99 2.22 -40.76
C ALA A 84 -5.97 2.52 -41.91
N ARG A 85 -6.82 1.57 -42.33
CA ARG A 85 -7.66 1.73 -43.53
C ARG A 85 -9.14 2.09 -43.28
N GLN A 86 -9.57 2.32 -42.04
CA GLN A 86 -10.97 2.71 -41.75
C GLN A 86 -11.16 3.90 -40.78
N ALA A 87 -10.18 4.80 -40.65
CA ALA A 87 -10.37 6.03 -39.89
C ALA A 87 -10.96 7.15 -40.78
N LYS A 88 -12.28 7.32 -40.73
CA LYS A 88 -12.97 8.54 -41.19
C LYS A 88 -12.56 9.70 -40.24
N PRO A 89 -12.19 10.89 -40.72
CA PRO A 89 -11.70 11.95 -39.85
C PRO A 89 -12.86 12.50 -39.00
N VAL A 90 -12.90 12.12 -37.72
CA VAL A 90 -13.72 12.80 -36.71
C VAL A 90 -12.90 14.00 -36.23
N GLY A 91 -13.49 15.19 -36.30
CA GLY A 91 -12.80 16.44 -36.02
C GLY A 91 -12.20 16.53 -34.60
N PRO A 92 -11.25 17.45 -34.37
CA PRO A 92 -10.46 17.56 -33.14
C PRO A 92 -11.25 17.86 -31.86
N ALA A 93 -12.58 18.02 -31.94
CA ALA A 93 -13.46 18.20 -30.79
C ALA A 93 -13.87 16.87 -30.11
N ALA A 94 -13.71 15.72 -30.76
CA ALA A 94 -14.06 14.41 -30.17
C ALA A 94 -12.91 13.76 -29.39
N LEU A 95 -11.70 14.32 -29.45
CA LEU A 95 -10.49 13.81 -28.78
C LEU A 95 -10.14 14.56 -27.48
N MET A 96 -11.13 15.19 -26.85
CA MET A 96 -10.99 15.88 -25.56
C MET A 96 -11.91 15.29 -24.47
N MET A 97 -12.17 13.98 -24.52
CA MET A 97 -12.43 13.25 -23.28
C MET A 97 -11.06 13.05 -22.64
N ALA A 98 -10.65 14.00 -21.80
CA ALA A 98 -9.46 13.84 -20.98
C ALA A 98 -9.60 12.51 -20.23
N ALA A 99 -8.85 11.50 -20.67
CA ALA A 99 -8.61 10.30 -19.89
C ALA A 99 -7.97 10.78 -18.60
N HIS A 100 -8.80 11.01 -17.58
CA HIS A 100 -8.31 11.24 -16.24
C HIS A 100 -7.53 9.98 -15.91
N ALA A 101 -6.22 10.11 -15.75
CA ALA A 101 -5.37 9.00 -15.36
C ALA A 101 -6.00 8.39 -14.11
N VAL A 102 -6.39 7.13 -14.20
CA VAL A 102 -7.09 6.47 -13.11
C VAL A 102 -6.05 6.13 -12.06
N VAL A 103 -5.93 6.96 -11.03
CA VAL A 103 -4.94 6.77 -9.96
C VAL A 103 -5.45 5.70 -9.00
N VAL A 104 -4.74 4.56 -8.98
CA VAL A 104 -4.91 3.53 -7.95
C VAL A 104 -4.11 3.99 -6.73
N VAL A 105 -4.80 4.10 -5.61
CA VAL A 105 -4.25 4.51 -4.31
C VAL A 105 -3.76 3.30 -3.55
N ASP A 106 -4.52 2.21 -3.58
CA ASP A 106 -4.20 0.99 -2.82
C ASP A 106 -4.86 -0.25 -3.44
N LEU A 107 -4.33 -1.43 -3.09
CA LEU A 107 -4.79 -2.75 -3.50
C LEU A 107 -4.78 -3.69 -2.30
N LEU A 108 -5.95 -4.16 -1.89
CA LEU A 108 -6.12 -5.03 -0.73
C LEU A 108 -6.66 -6.39 -1.15
N VAL A 109 -6.05 -7.46 -0.68
CA VAL A 109 -6.58 -8.83 -0.85
C VAL A 109 -7.41 -9.17 0.38
N LEU A 110 -8.64 -9.59 0.13
CA LEU A 110 -9.69 -9.83 1.13
C LEU A 110 -10.17 -11.28 1.04
N GLY A 111 -10.61 -11.82 2.17
CA GLY A 111 -11.22 -13.12 2.31
C GLY A 111 -10.22 -14.28 2.40
N ALA A 112 -10.74 -15.46 2.76
CA ALA A 112 -9.97 -16.69 2.82
C ALA A 112 -9.60 -17.19 1.40
N ASP A 113 -8.55 -18.01 1.30
CA ASP A 113 -7.98 -18.55 0.06
C ASP A 113 -9.01 -19.16 -0.93
N SER A 114 -10.14 -19.65 -0.43
CA SER A 114 -11.20 -20.26 -1.23
C SER A 114 -12.15 -19.25 -1.92
N LYS A 115 -12.19 -17.99 -1.46
CA LYS A 115 -13.05 -16.92 -2.00
C LYS A 115 -12.38 -15.54 -1.87
N GLN A 116 -11.19 -15.41 -2.47
CA GLN A 116 -10.46 -14.15 -2.43
C GLN A 116 -11.10 -13.07 -3.31
N THR A 117 -11.24 -11.89 -2.74
CA THR A 117 -11.66 -10.65 -3.42
C THR A 117 -10.51 -9.67 -3.37
N VAL A 118 -10.27 -8.94 -4.46
CA VAL A 118 -9.36 -7.80 -4.47
C VAL A 118 -10.19 -6.53 -4.38
N ALA A 119 -9.96 -5.75 -3.33
CA ALA A 119 -10.44 -4.37 -3.28
C ALA A 119 -9.42 -3.46 -3.96
N ILE A 120 -9.87 -2.75 -4.99
CA ILE A 120 -9.10 -1.75 -5.70
C ILE A 120 -9.56 -0.39 -5.19
N VAL A 121 -8.65 0.35 -4.58
CA VAL A 121 -8.92 1.67 -4.01
C VAL A 121 -8.40 2.70 -4.98
N ARG A 122 -9.30 3.50 -5.53
CA ARG A 122 -9.02 4.66 -6.38
C ARG A 122 -9.41 5.91 -5.62
N GLU A 123 -8.93 7.06 -6.07
CA GLU A 123 -9.28 8.32 -5.39
C GLU A 123 -10.78 8.60 -5.38
N SER A 124 -11.55 8.14 -6.37
CA SER A 124 -13.00 8.38 -6.47
C SER A 124 -13.86 7.27 -5.91
N GLU A 125 -13.33 6.07 -5.74
CA GLU A 125 -14.12 4.87 -5.44
C GLU A 125 -13.28 3.71 -4.90
N VAL A 126 -13.94 2.80 -4.21
CA VAL A 126 -13.42 1.47 -3.85
C VAL A 126 -14.27 0.44 -4.58
N GLU A 127 -13.67 -0.45 -5.36
CA GLU A 127 -14.37 -1.55 -6.02
C GLU A 127 -13.87 -2.92 -5.53
N GLY A 128 -14.77 -3.86 -5.33
CA GLY A 128 -14.46 -5.25 -5.05
C GLY A 128 -14.53 -6.10 -6.30
N ARG A 129 -13.48 -6.86 -6.59
CA ARG A 129 -13.43 -7.82 -7.71
C ARG A 129 -13.02 -9.21 -7.25
N THR A 130 -13.69 -10.23 -7.76
CA THR A 130 -13.24 -11.62 -7.52
C THR A 130 -11.84 -11.83 -8.08
N LEU A 131 -10.94 -12.42 -7.30
CA LEU A 131 -9.55 -12.64 -7.74
C LEU A 131 -9.47 -13.61 -8.93
N SER A 132 -10.32 -14.65 -8.95
CA SER A 132 -10.27 -15.72 -9.95
C SER A 132 -10.81 -15.31 -11.33
N ALA A 133 -11.79 -14.41 -11.38
CA ALA A 133 -12.48 -14.05 -12.62
C ALA A 133 -12.40 -12.55 -12.96
N GLY A 134 -11.85 -11.72 -12.06
CA GLY A 134 -11.83 -10.27 -12.21
C GLY A 134 -13.23 -9.63 -12.22
N LYS A 135 -14.27 -10.41 -11.89
CA LYS A 135 -15.66 -9.98 -11.94
C LYS A 135 -15.90 -8.95 -10.85
N HIS A 136 -16.45 -7.81 -11.24
CA HIS A 136 -16.89 -6.77 -10.33
C HIS A 136 -18.06 -7.27 -9.48
N GLU A 137 -17.97 -7.09 -8.16
CA GLU A 137 -18.99 -7.51 -7.20
C GLU A 137 -19.71 -6.31 -6.56
N TRP A 138 -18.95 -5.28 -6.18
CA TRP A 138 -19.51 -4.09 -5.52
C TRP A 138 -18.63 -2.85 -5.72
N LEU A 139 -19.21 -1.68 -5.44
CA LEU A 139 -18.58 -0.37 -5.58
C LEU A 139 -19.03 0.57 -4.46
N THR A 140 -18.09 1.36 -3.93
CA THR A 140 -18.34 2.41 -2.95
C THR A 140 -17.73 3.72 -3.42
N SER A 141 -18.53 4.77 -3.55
CA SER A 141 -18.05 6.08 -4.01
C SER A 141 -17.42 6.88 -2.88
N ALA A 142 -16.39 7.68 -3.17
CA ALA A 142 -15.86 8.68 -2.25
C ALA A 142 -16.91 9.73 -1.84
N THR A 143 -17.99 9.90 -2.62
CA THR A 143 -19.11 10.78 -2.27
C THR A 143 -19.83 10.37 -0.99
N GLU A 144 -19.72 9.10 -0.57
CA GLU A 144 -20.19 8.60 0.74
C GLU A 144 -19.44 9.28 1.91
N ALA A 145 -18.20 9.71 1.71
CA ALA A 145 -17.47 10.54 2.69
C ALA A 145 -17.83 12.03 2.59
N GLY A 146 -18.24 12.48 1.41
CA GLY A 146 -18.72 13.84 1.12
C GLY A 146 -18.55 14.20 -0.36
N ALA A 147 -19.34 15.17 -0.85
CA ALA A 147 -19.47 15.49 -2.27
C ALA A 147 -18.15 15.84 -3.02
N LYS A 148 -17.11 16.26 -2.31
CA LYS A 148 -15.78 16.60 -2.87
C LYS A 148 -14.64 15.78 -2.28
N ALA A 149 -14.96 14.68 -1.62
CA ALA A 149 -13.97 13.82 -0.99
C ALA A 149 -13.27 12.93 -2.02
N ARG A 150 -12.03 12.57 -1.73
CA ARG A 150 -11.25 11.53 -2.41
C ARG A 150 -10.64 10.60 -1.39
N PHE A 151 -10.48 9.33 -1.75
CA PHE A 151 -9.73 8.37 -0.95
C PHE A 151 -8.23 8.60 -1.10
N TRP A 152 -7.49 8.45 0.00
CA TRP A 152 -6.05 8.71 0.08
C TRP A 152 -5.22 7.53 0.56
N ALA A 153 -5.84 6.60 1.29
CA ALA A 153 -5.22 5.35 1.70
C ALA A 153 -6.30 4.35 2.12
N ALA A 154 -5.92 3.09 2.18
CA ALA A 154 -6.73 2.02 2.74
C ALA A 154 -5.90 1.08 3.61
N ASP A 155 -6.59 0.21 4.34
CA ASP A 155 -6.04 -0.83 5.18
C ASP A 155 -7.19 -1.77 5.54
N THR A 156 -6.85 -2.97 6.01
CA THR A 156 -7.84 -3.94 6.45
C THR A 156 -7.81 -4.07 7.96
N SER A 157 -8.94 -4.49 8.52
CA SER A 157 -8.96 -5.01 9.88
C SER A 157 -9.84 -6.23 9.98
N SER A 158 -9.37 -7.19 10.76
CA SER A 158 -10.18 -8.32 11.22
C SER A 158 -10.68 -7.96 12.61
N GLN A 159 -11.94 -7.53 12.71
CA GLN A 159 -12.60 -7.36 14.00
C GLN A 159 -13.53 -8.53 14.24
N GLY A 160 -13.09 -9.50 15.06
CA GLY A 160 -13.82 -10.75 15.23
C GLY A 160 -13.75 -11.60 13.96
N GLU A 161 -14.90 -12.10 13.49
CA GLU A 161 -15.01 -12.95 12.30
C GLU A 161 -15.27 -12.16 11.00
N SER A 162 -15.46 -10.84 11.08
CA SER A 162 -15.75 -9.98 9.92
C SER A 162 -14.53 -9.18 9.51
N GLU A 163 -14.24 -9.23 8.21
CA GLU A 163 -13.20 -8.42 7.58
C GLU A 163 -13.78 -7.08 7.13
N HIS A 164 -13.06 -6.02 7.45
CA HIS A 164 -13.45 -4.65 7.20
C HIS A 164 -12.34 -3.93 6.42
N ILE A 165 -12.75 -3.08 5.50
CA ILE A 165 -11.84 -2.18 4.77
C ILE A 165 -12.02 -0.79 5.37
N CYS A 166 -10.95 -0.19 5.88
CA CYS A 166 -10.99 1.20 6.30
C CYS A 166 -10.34 2.04 5.23
N VAL A 167 -11.02 3.11 4.82
CA VAL A 167 -10.49 4.06 3.85
C VAL A 167 -10.52 5.45 4.43
N VAL A 168 -9.42 6.18 4.32
CA VAL A 168 -9.41 7.61 4.66
C VAL A 168 -9.76 8.42 3.44
N ALA A 169 -10.75 9.28 3.61
CA ALA A 169 -11.20 10.22 2.61
C ALA A 169 -11.00 11.65 3.10
N ALA A 170 -10.61 12.55 2.21
CA ALA A 170 -10.55 13.97 2.52
C ALA A 170 -10.95 14.82 1.32
N ALA A 171 -11.50 15.99 1.60
CA ALA A 171 -11.80 16.97 0.56
C ALA A 171 -10.51 17.51 -0.08
N ASN A 172 -10.55 17.82 -1.37
CA ASN A 172 -9.39 18.33 -2.12
C ASN A 172 -8.78 19.64 -1.54
N ASP A 173 -9.58 20.42 -0.82
CA ASP A 173 -9.12 21.64 -0.17
C ASP A 173 -8.46 21.39 1.20
N GLY A 174 -8.56 20.17 1.73
CA GLY A 174 -8.04 19.75 3.04
C GLY A 174 -8.89 20.23 4.22
N THR A 175 -10.11 20.70 3.98
CA THR A 175 -10.98 21.29 5.03
C THR A 175 -11.65 20.26 5.94
N GLY A 176 -11.71 19.00 5.50
CA GLY A 176 -12.26 17.88 6.26
C GLY A 176 -11.67 16.55 5.80
N ALA A 177 -11.57 15.62 6.76
CA ALA A 177 -11.15 14.25 6.52
C ALA A 177 -12.01 13.32 7.38
N SER A 178 -12.27 12.12 6.88
CA SER A 178 -13.02 11.10 7.59
C SER A 178 -12.50 9.72 7.22
N VAL A 179 -12.63 8.77 8.13
CA VAL A 179 -12.47 7.35 7.83
C VAL A 179 -13.85 6.75 7.57
N LEU A 180 -13.98 6.02 6.46
CA LEU A 180 -15.10 5.11 6.24
C LEU A 180 -14.66 3.70 6.58
N ASN A 181 -15.50 2.98 7.32
CA ASN A 181 -15.36 1.55 7.55
C ASN A 181 -16.37 0.84 6.63
N LEU A 182 -15.86 0.04 5.70
CA LEU A 182 -16.64 -0.68 4.69
C LEU A 182 -16.68 -2.16 5.04
N ASP A 183 -17.84 -2.76 4.85
CA ASP A 183 -18.00 -4.20 4.83
C ASP A 183 -17.25 -4.82 3.64
N ALA A 184 -16.28 -5.70 3.88
CA ALA A 184 -15.46 -6.26 2.80
C ALA A 184 -16.27 -7.10 1.78
N SER A 185 -17.41 -7.67 2.19
CA SER A 185 -18.22 -8.54 1.34
C SER A 185 -19.17 -7.80 0.41
N SER A 186 -19.60 -6.60 0.80
CA SER A 186 -20.64 -5.83 0.10
C SER A 186 -20.23 -4.41 -0.30
N GLY A 187 -19.09 -3.92 0.19
CA GLY A 187 -18.65 -2.51 0.03
C GLY A 187 -19.48 -1.52 0.84
N LYS A 188 -20.51 -1.96 1.57
CA LYS A 188 -21.42 -1.06 2.27
C LYS A 188 -20.69 -0.32 3.39
N VAL A 189 -20.89 1.00 3.47
CA VAL A 189 -20.39 1.82 4.58
C VAL A 189 -21.11 1.40 5.87
N GLN A 190 -20.35 0.86 6.82
CA GLN A 190 -20.85 0.48 8.14
C GLN A 190 -20.75 1.62 9.14
N SER A 191 -19.67 2.41 9.08
CA SER A 191 -19.50 3.59 9.92
C SER A 191 -18.62 4.65 9.28
N LYS A 192 -18.77 5.88 9.75
CA LYS A 192 -17.99 7.05 9.37
C LYS A 192 -17.48 7.74 10.63
N ALA A 193 -16.20 8.07 10.65
CA ALA A 193 -15.57 8.82 11.74
C ALA A 193 -14.86 10.05 11.18
N GLU A 194 -15.22 11.23 11.65
CA GLU A 194 -14.55 12.48 11.29
C GLU A 194 -13.15 12.55 11.95
N LEU A 195 -12.18 13.06 11.21
CA LEU A 195 -10.81 13.27 11.65
C LEU A 195 -10.56 14.76 11.92
N PRO A 196 -9.58 15.11 12.76
CA PRO A 196 -9.17 16.49 12.94
C PRO A 196 -8.75 17.15 11.62
N LYS A 197 -8.94 18.47 11.52
CA LYS A 197 -8.69 19.25 10.28
C LYS A 197 -7.24 19.15 9.82
N GLU A 198 -6.31 18.98 10.74
CA GLU A 198 -4.88 18.81 10.50
C GLU A 198 -4.60 17.58 9.64
N VAL A 199 -5.42 16.52 9.78
CA VAL A 199 -5.32 15.32 8.95
C VAL A 199 -5.66 15.62 7.51
N GLY A 200 -6.76 16.33 7.24
CA GLY A 200 -7.13 16.75 5.89
C GLY A 200 -6.04 17.58 5.19
N LYS A 201 -5.40 18.49 5.93
CA LYS A 201 -4.25 19.26 5.43
C LYS A 201 -3.03 18.38 5.15
N GLY A 202 -2.73 17.43 6.04
CA GLY A 202 -1.61 16.49 5.88
C GLY A 202 -1.79 15.57 4.68
N LEU A 203 -2.98 15.00 4.50
CA LEU A 203 -3.36 14.17 3.36
C LEU A 203 -3.16 14.93 2.04
N ARG A 204 -3.72 16.14 1.94
CA ARG A 204 -3.58 17.00 0.75
C ARG A 204 -2.12 17.29 0.39
N ARG A 205 -1.24 17.40 1.39
CA ARG A 205 0.20 17.67 1.20
C ARG A 205 1.02 16.40 0.88
N GLY A 206 0.40 15.21 0.91
CA GLY A 206 1.14 13.94 0.84
C GLY A 206 2.01 13.69 2.07
N ALA A 207 1.75 14.37 3.19
CA ALA A 207 2.53 14.31 4.41
C ALA A 207 1.95 13.27 5.37
N PHE A 208 1.71 12.06 4.88
CA PHE A 208 1.11 10.96 5.65
C PHE A 208 1.65 9.60 5.22
N GLN A 209 1.38 8.57 6.02
CA GLN A 209 1.60 7.17 5.68
C GLN A 209 0.72 6.27 6.54
N VAL A 210 0.37 5.09 6.04
CA VAL A 210 -0.28 4.03 6.83
C VAL A 210 0.80 3.13 7.41
N VAL A 211 0.78 2.95 8.74
CA VAL A 211 1.74 2.12 9.48
C VAL A 211 0.98 1.32 10.52
N ASP A 212 0.96 0.00 10.36
CA ASP A 212 0.39 -0.95 11.33
C ASP A 212 -1.02 -0.56 11.79
N GLY A 213 -1.96 -0.36 10.86
CA GLY A 213 -3.33 0.03 11.21
C GLY A 213 -3.49 1.47 11.71
N HIS A 214 -2.48 2.33 11.54
CA HIS A 214 -2.55 3.74 11.92
C HIS A 214 -2.23 4.67 10.74
N LEU A 215 -2.95 5.77 10.66
CA LEU A 215 -2.62 6.90 9.79
C LEU A 215 -1.69 7.82 10.54
N VAL A 216 -0.43 7.83 10.12
CA VAL A 216 0.58 8.76 10.60
C VAL A 216 0.52 10.00 9.74
N VAL A 217 0.41 11.17 10.37
CA VAL A 217 0.34 12.47 9.69
C VAL A 217 1.44 13.38 10.22
N LEU A 218 2.13 14.06 9.30
CA LEU A 218 3.08 15.12 9.59
C LEU A 218 2.44 16.47 9.25
N ALA A 219 2.13 17.24 10.29
CA ALA A 219 1.54 18.56 10.15
C ALA A 219 2.10 19.51 11.22
N ASP A 220 2.39 20.74 10.82
CA ASP A 220 2.81 21.83 11.73
C ASP A 220 3.97 21.44 12.66
N GLY A 221 4.97 20.73 12.11
CA GLY A 221 6.15 20.27 12.87
C GLY A 221 5.87 19.13 13.86
N LYS A 222 4.69 18.49 13.78
CA LYS A 222 4.30 17.40 14.66
C LYS A 222 4.00 16.13 13.87
N VAL A 223 4.40 15.00 14.43
CA VAL A 223 3.99 13.67 13.98
C VAL A 223 2.83 13.23 14.86
N SER A 224 1.68 12.94 14.26
CA SER A 224 0.53 12.40 14.98
C SER A 224 0.12 11.06 14.40
N ALA A 225 -0.37 10.16 15.23
CA ALA A 225 -0.89 8.87 14.80
C ALA A 225 -2.37 8.74 15.16
N TYR A 226 -3.17 8.29 14.20
CA TYR A 226 -4.61 8.05 14.36
C TYR A 226 -4.88 6.59 14.04
N PRO A 227 -5.62 5.85 14.89
CA PRO A 227 -6.07 4.51 14.55
C PRO A 227 -6.89 4.61 13.28
N PHE A 228 -6.46 3.85 12.29
CA PHE A 228 -6.99 3.89 10.94
C PHE A 228 -8.11 2.89 10.74
N CYS A 229 -8.06 1.79 11.49
CA CYS A 229 -9.12 0.79 11.59
C CYS A 229 -9.49 0.48 13.04
N GLY A 230 -10.72 0.00 13.23
CA GLY A 230 -11.22 -0.58 14.48
C GLY A 230 -11.98 0.36 15.41
N GLN A 231 -12.02 0.04 16.71
CA GLN A 231 -12.94 0.70 17.66
C GLN A 231 -12.49 2.11 18.11
N SER A 232 -11.24 2.48 17.84
CA SER A 232 -10.64 3.76 18.25
C SER A 232 -10.44 4.75 17.11
N VAL A 233 -11.05 4.49 15.95
CA VAL A 233 -10.93 5.35 14.76
C VAL A 233 -11.35 6.78 15.09
N GLY A 234 -10.59 7.75 14.57
CA GLY A 234 -10.88 9.18 14.75
C GLY A 234 -10.31 9.80 16.04
N LYS A 235 -9.88 9.00 17.02
CA LYS A 235 -9.26 9.49 18.25
C LYS A 235 -7.74 9.49 18.10
N SER A 236 -7.10 10.65 18.21
CA SER A 236 -5.63 10.74 18.17
C SER A 236 -5.03 9.92 19.30
N VAL A 237 -4.05 9.06 18.99
CA VAL A 237 -3.38 8.24 20.03
C VAL A 237 -2.31 9.06 20.74
N GLU A 238 -1.61 9.96 20.04
CA GLU A 238 -0.61 10.88 20.58
C GLU A 238 0.03 11.70 19.46
N ALA A 239 0.56 12.89 19.80
CA ALA A 239 1.34 13.73 18.90
C ALA A 239 2.74 14.00 19.47
N PHE A 240 3.77 13.83 18.64
CA PHE A 240 5.16 14.15 18.97
C PHE A 240 5.58 15.45 18.28
N ASP A 241 6.16 16.37 19.05
CA ASP A 241 6.68 17.65 18.54
C ASP A 241 8.12 17.48 18.07
N LEU A 242 8.36 17.64 16.76
CA LEU A 242 9.67 17.49 16.15
C LEU A 242 10.64 18.60 16.53
N ALA A 243 10.17 19.72 17.09
CA ALA A 243 11.06 20.74 17.68
C ALA A 243 11.89 20.18 18.84
N LYS A 244 11.50 19.02 19.42
CA LYS A 244 12.27 18.30 20.45
C LYS A 244 13.45 17.51 19.87
N VAL A 245 13.50 17.34 18.55
CA VAL A 245 14.64 16.72 17.86
C VAL A 245 15.60 17.84 17.48
N LYS A 246 16.85 17.72 17.93
CA LYS A 246 17.89 18.69 17.59
C LYS A 246 18.14 18.63 16.08
N SER A 247 17.71 19.64 15.35
CA SER A 247 17.96 19.78 13.92
C SER A 247 18.19 21.24 13.53
N SER A 248 18.95 21.45 12.45
CA SER A 248 19.17 22.73 11.78
C SER A 248 18.29 22.94 10.54
N ALA A 249 17.51 21.93 10.12
CA ALA A 249 16.68 21.99 8.93
C ALA A 249 15.19 22.23 9.24
N VAL A 250 14.46 22.74 8.26
CA VAL A 250 13.10 23.33 8.47
C VAL A 250 11.98 22.40 8.04
N ALA A 251 12.24 21.41 7.17
CA ALA A 251 11.19 20.63 6.52
C ALA A 251 11.39 19.12 6.70
N TRP A 252 10.65 18.56 7.66
CA TRP A 252 10.56 17.12 7.86
C TRP A 252 9.72 16.45 6.76
N LYS A 253 10.03 15.19 6.45
CA LYS A 253 9.30 14.30 5.56
C LYS A 253 9.16 12.94 6.23
N LEU A 254 7.98 12.34 6.12
CA LEU A 254 7.78 10.95 6.56
C LEU A 254 8.49 10.01 5.60
N GLN A 255 9.11 8.97 6.15
CA GLN A 255 9.80 7.93 5.42
C GLN A 255 9.38 6.56 5.95
N PRO A 256 9.09 5.61 5.06
CA PRO A 256 8.80 4.25 5.47
C PRO A 256 10.02 3.61 6.15
N TRP A 257 9.79 2.89 7.24
CA TRP A 257 10.81 2.02 7.81
C TRP A 257 10.66 0.60 7.27
N GLN A 258 11.75 0.03 6.78
CA GLN A 258 11.70 -1.28 6.16
C GLN A 258 11.74 -2.39 7.22
N ARG A 259 11.01 -3.48 6.97
CA ARG A 259 11.09 -4.76 7.68
C ARG A 259 10.75 -4.75 9.18
N THR A 260 10.24 -3.65 9.72
CA THR A 260 9.80 -3.60 11.12
C THR A 260 8.39 -3.05 11.19
N ARG A 261 7.44 -3.92 11.54
CA ARG A 261 6.03 -3.56 11.72
C ARG A 261 5.92 -2.47 12.79
N GLY A 262 5.02 -1.50 12.55
CA GLY A 262 4.77 -0.40 13.49
C GLY A 262 5.87 0.66 13.56
N VAL A 263 6.98 0.52 12.83
CA VAL A 263 8.08 1.49 12.86
C VAL A 263 8.04 2.36 11.60
N PHE A 264 8.37 3.63 11.78
CA PHE A 264 8.52 4.58 10.69
C PHE A 264 9.54 5.66 11.06
N SER A 265 9.84 6.56 10.13
CA SER A 265 10.72 7.70 10.44
C SER A 265 10.20 9.01 9.87
N ALA A 266 10.67 10.11 10.44
CA ALA A 266 10.62 11.43 9.85
C ALA A 266 12.07 11.89 9.66
N THR A 267 12.40 12.47 8.51
CA THR A 267 13.72 13.02 8.22
C THR A 267 13.61 14.41 7.62
N ASP A 268 14.55 15.30 7.94
CA ASP A 268 14.68 16.60 7.30
C ASP A 268 15.95 16.71 6.42
N GLY A 269 16.62 15.57 6.20
CA GLY A 269 17.86 15.45 5.44
C GLY A 269 19.14 15.61 6.28
N VAL A 270 19.05 16.11 7.52
CA VAL A 270 20.18 16.26 8.45
C VAL A 270 20.02 15.37 9.68
N SER A 271 18.78 15.24 10.15
CA SER A 271 18.40 14.41 11.29
C SER A 271 17.25 13.51 10.89
N THR A 272 17.29 12.27 11.38
CA THR A 272 16.22 11.29 11.20
C THR A 272 15.70 10.83 12.57
N ALA A 273 14.43 11.11 12.82
CA ALA A 273 13.71 10.65 14.00
C ALA A 273 12.97 9.35 13.67
N VAL A 274 13.28 8.28 14.39
CA VAL A 274 12.67 6.96 14.22
C VAL A 274 11.61 6.77 15.28
N PHE A 275 10.40 6.43 14.86
CA PHE A 275 9.22 6.27 15.70
C PHE A 275 8.72 4.83 15.68
N GLY A 276 8.13 4.41 16.79
CA GLY A 276 7.39 3.15 16.89
C GLY A 276 5.97 3.40 17.35
N LEU A 277 5.03 2.67 16.76
CA LEU A 277 3.65 2.55 17.17
C LEU A 277 3.48 1.26 17.96
N GLY A 278 2.84 1.35 19.12
CA GLY A 278 2.50 0.19 19.92
C GLY A 278 1.29 0.45 20.80
N SER A 279 1.00 -0.47 21.72
CA SER A 279 -0.14 -0.37 22.64
C SER A 279 -0.14 0.88 23.53
N LYS A 280 1.03 1.51 23.71
CA LYS A 280 1.23 2.74 24.48
C LYS A 280 1.21 4.01 23.62
N GLY A 281 0.86 3.91 22.34
CA GLY A 281 0.84 5.06 21.42
C GLY A 281 2.15 5.29 20.68
N LEU A 282 2.38 6.55 20.32
CA LEU A 282 3.46 6.98 19.45
C LEU A 282 4.72 7.28 20.27
N LYS A 283 5.80 6.54 20.02
CA LYS A 283 7.05 6.70 20.76
C LYS A 283 8.23 7.03 19.85
N LEU A 284 9.00 8.07 20.19
CA LEU A 284 10.33 8.27 19.62
C LEU A 284 11.28 7.17 20.13
N LEU A 285 11.83 6.38 19.22
CA LEU A 285 12.74 5.28 19.54
C LEU A 285 14.20 5.72 19.53
N ARG A 286 14.58 6.51 18.52
CA ARG A 286 15.95 6.97 18.32
C ARG A 286 15.98 8.20 17.41
N THR A 287 17.00 9.02 17.59
CA THR A 287 17.41 10.05 16.63
C THR A 287 18.75 9.65 16.03
N ILE A 288 18.87 9.78 14.71
CA ILE A 288 20.09 9.54 13.95
C ILE A 288 20.51 10.90 13.39
N ASP A 289 21.74 11.31 13.71
CA ASP A 289 22.33 12.53 13.19
C ASP A 289 23.23 12.19 11.99
N GLY A 290 23.14 13.00 10.92
CA GLY A 290 23.90 12.81 9.69
C GLY A 290 23.00 12.70 8.46
N VAL A 291 23.59 12.87 7.27
CA VAL A 291 22.87 12.80 5.99
C VAL A 291 22.25 11.41 5.84
N ALA A 292 20.93 11.38 5.70
CA ALA A 292 20.12 10.18 5.51
C ALA A 292 20.24 9.62 4.09
#